data_AF-A0A4Q4XB47-F1
#
_entry.id   AF-A0A4Q4XB47-F1
#
_cell.length_a   1.000
_cell.length_b   1.000
_cell.length_c   1.000
_cell.angle_alpha   90.00
_cell.angle_beta   90.00
_cell.angle_gamma   90.00
#
_symmetry.space_group_name_H-M   'P 1'
#
loop_
_entity.id
_entity.type
_entity.pdbx_description
1 polymer ?
#
loop_
_entity_poly.entity_id
_entity_poly.type
_entity_poly.pdbx_seq_one_letter_code
_entity_poly.pdbx_strand_id
1 'polypeptide(L)'
;MEKKLIVYYSRTGTARQVAEQMAAQSGWQLAEVTDEHPRAGFLGDARCVLETVFHARAKYRYEGPPLDDVEHVIVIAPIWMRHLASPMRDFLADQLPGSTHLSVICVMAARGAFRAVEEIMRITATIPAPVLALFQRDVLSGLSQEEIAGFIEQEARVRRQLSALGASTAPVPREAPFENADLADEEAGDQTNDVMLARYRSELEQLNAARERMQQHSYGICQEQSMKSDLGIKQDVNDELLWEPAVDAAAIGVEVDNGVVTLTGHVRSYMEKLAAEHAAERVAGVRGVVQKIEVRLPGAHTDADVAQAARAALEWQVTLPSNRIEVLVENGWVTLSGEVDWPYQSEQAAHAVGSLRGVAGLINRLQIKARVAPANVAEQIGAALKRHAAREAEHIRVSVDGGTVTLSGHVGSASERRAAKGAAWSAPGVTQVIDHLQIAP
;
A
#
# COMPACT_ATOMS: atom_id res chain seq x y z
N MET A 1 27.24 33.84 -5.63
CA MET A 1 25.88 33.27 -5.59
C MET A 1 25.97 31.93 -6.29
N GLU A 2 25.57 30.85 -5.63
CA GLU A 2 25.53 29.52 -6.26
C GLU A 2 24.66 29.60 -7.52
N LYS A 3 25.20 29.17 -8.66
CA LYS A 3 24.43 29.12 -9.91
C LYS A 3 23.53 27.89 -9.86
N LYS A 4 22.23 28.12 -9.65
CA LYS A 4 21.19 27.08 -9.64
C LYS A 4 20.46 27.05 -10.97
N LEU A 5 20.30 25.86 -11.52
CA LEU A 5 19.61 25.64 -12.78
C LEU A 5 18.51 24.59 -12.62
N ILE A 6 17.31 24.94 -13.04
CA ILE A 6 16.19 24.01 -13.20
C ILE A 6 16.28 23.44 -14.61
N VAL A 7 16.44 22.13 -14.72
CA VAL A 7 16.42 21.41 -15.99
C VAL A 7 15.19 20.52 -16.03
N TYR A 8 14.39 20.65 -17.08
CA TYR A 8 13.15 19.89 -17.20
C TYR A 8 12.95 19.30 -18.60
N TYR A 9 12.17 18.21 -18.66
CA TYR A 9 11.65 17.65 -19.90
C TYR A 9 10.12 17.58 -19.79
N SER A 10 9.37 18.06 -20.76
CA SER A 10 7.91 18.06 -20.71
C SER A 10 7.28 17.77 -22.05
N ARG A 11 6.59 16.62 -22.15
CA ARG A 11 5.82 16.27 -23.34
C ARG A 11 4.40 16.82 -23.32
N THR A 12 3.71 16.67 -22.19
CA THR A 12 2.28 17.03 -22.03
C THR A 12 2.06 18.38 -21.35
N GLY A 13 3.14 19.12 -21.05
CA GLY A 13 3.06 20.42 -20.37
C GLY A 13 3.11 20.35 -18.84
N THR A 14 2.83 19.20 -18.22
CA THR A 14 2.76 19.09 -16.75
C THR A 14 4.10 19.39 -16.07
N ALA A 15 5.20 18.79 -16.53
CA ALA A 15 6.52 19.05 -15.94
C ALA A 15 6.99 20.49 -16.21
N ARG A 16 6.59 21.07 -17.36
CA ARG A 16 6.82 22.47 -17.70
C ARG A 16 6.12 23.40 -16.71
N GLN A 17 4.87 23.12 -16.37
CA GLN A 17 4.11 23.90 -15.40
C GLN A 17 4.78 23.91 -14.01
N VAL A 18 5.28 22.75 -13.53
CA VAL A 18 6.06 22.69 -12.28
C VAL A 18 7.32 23.54 -12.39
N ALA A 19 8.05 23.43 -13.49
CA ALA A 19 9.32 24.12 -13.69
C ALA A 19 9.16 25.64 -13.78
N GLU A 20 8.16 26.12 -14.53
CA GLU A 20 7.82 27.54 -14.63
C GLU A 20 7.34 28.11 -13.29
N GLN A 21 6.48 27.38 -12.57
CA GLN A 21 6.03 27.79 -11.25
C GLN A 21 7.20 27.90 -10.27
N MET A 22 8.09 26.89 -10.27
CA MET A 22 9.25 26.87 -9.39
C MET A 22 10.25 27.98 -9.74
N ALA A 23 10.49 28.24 -11.02
CA ALA A 23 11.33 29.35 -11.49
C ALA A 23 10.74 30.71 -11.08
N ALA A 24 9.42 30.89 -11.19
CA ALA A 24 8.74 32.12 -10.79
C ALA A 24 8.83 32.38 -9.28
N GLN A 25 8.81 31.33 -8.44
CA GLN A 25 8.91 31.46 -6.98
C GLN A 25 10.36 31.63 -6.48
N SER A 26 11.32 30.96 -7.13
CA SER A 26 12.72 30.90 -6.66
C SER A 26 13.66 31.88 -7.36
N GLY A 27 13.30 32.33 -8.57
CA GLY A 27 14.16 33.14 -9.45
C GLY A 27 15.29 32.35 -10.12
N TRP A 28 15.29 31.02 -10.06
CA TRP A 28 16.34 30.18 -10.65
C TRP A 28 16.20 30.11 -12.18
N GLN A 29 17.34 29.94 -12.87
CA GLN A 29 17.33 29.83 -14.32
C GLN A 29 16.69 28.52 -14.76
N LEU A 30 16.02 28.55 -15.91
CA LEU A 30 15.28 27.43 -16.46
C LEU A 30 15.89 27.00 -17.80
N ALA A 31 16.13 25.70 -17.98
CA ALA A 31 16.56 25.10 -19.25
C ALA A 31 15.69 23.89 -19.59
N GLU A 32 15.34 23.76 -20.87
CA GLU A 32 14.50 22.67 -21.36
C GLU A 32 15.35 21.64 -22.13
N VAL A 33 15.10 20.36 -21.82
CA VAL A 33 15.50 19.23 -22.66
C VAL A 33 14.33 18.94 -23.59
N THR A 34 14.58 18.93 -24.89
CA THR A 34 13.59 18.64 -25.93
C THR A 34 14.01 17.44 -26.77
N ASP A 35 13.06 16.86 -27.48
CA ASP A 35 13.35 15.80 -28.44
C ASP A 35 13.92 16.39 -29.73
N GLU A 36 14.98 15.79 -30.29
CA GLU A 36 15.63 16.27 -31.52
C GLU A 36 14.68 16.24 -32.73
N HIS A 37 13.70 15.33 -32.72
CA HIS A 37 12.65 15.21 -33.73
C HIS A 37 11.27 15.36 -33.06
N PRO A 38 10.34 16.20 -33.59
CA PRO A 38 9.02 16.36 -33.02
C PRO A 38 8.26 15.03 -32.99
N ARG A 39 7.94 14.53 -31.80
CA ARG A 39 7.25 13.25 -31.60
C ARG A 39 5.72 13.40 -31.65
N ALA A 40 5.21 14.02 -32.71
CA ALA A 40 3.77 14.27 -32.85
C ALA A 40 3.02 13.00 -33.29
N GLY A 41 2.05 12.56 -32.48
CA GLY A 41 1.11 11.50 -32.82
C GLY A 41 1.40 10.14 -32.16
N PHE A 42 0.41 9.24 -32.28
CA PHE A 42 0.34 7.93 -31.62
C PHE A 42 1.57 7.03 -31.80
N LEU A 43 2.25 7.11 -32.96
CA LEU A 43 3.48 6.35 -33.25
C LEU A 43 4.70 6.86 -32.45
N GLY A 44 4.73 8.16 -32.11
CA GLY A 44 5.76 8.75 -31.25
C GLY A 44 5.61 8.30 -29.80
N ASP A 45 4.38 8.13 -29.32
CA ASP A 45 4.07 7.64 -27.97
C ASP A 45 4.48 6.17 -27.78
N ALA A 46 4.14 5.32 -28.76
CA ALA A 46 4.54 3.92 -28.74
C ALA A 46 6.06 3.75 -28.75
N ARG A 47 6.78 4.56 -29.55
CA ARG A 47 8.25 4.56 -29.61
C ARG A 47 8.89 5.08 -28.32
N CYS A 48 8.38 6.13 -27.70
CA CYS A 48 8.86 6.65 -26.40
C CYS A 48 8.74 5.61 -25.29
N VAL A 49 7.59 4.94 -25.23
CA VAL A 49 7.33 3.89 -24.25
C VAL A 49 8.23 2.70 -24.52
N LEU A 50 8.40 2.30 -25.78
CA LEU A 50 9.31 1.22 -26.19
C LEU A 50 10.77 1.54 -25.81
N GLU A 51 11.29 2.71 -26.19
CA GLU A 51 12.68 3.12 -25.88
C GLU A 51 12.93 3.24 -24.37
N THR A 52 11.93 3.65 -23.60
CA THR A 52 12.01 3.75 -22.13
C THR A 52 11.99 2.36 -21.47
N VAL A 53 11.23 1.41 -22.02
CA VAL A 53 11.15 0.01 -21.54
C VAL A 53 12.38 -0.82 -21.95
N PHE A 54 12.99 -0.54 -23.10
CA PHE A 54 14.18 -1.25 -23.60
C PHE A 54 15.51 -0.55 -23.31
N HIS A 55 15.51 0.53 -22.51
CA HIS A 55 16.69 1.37 -22.23
C HIS A 55 17.45 1.79 -23.50
N ALA A 56 16.73 2.02 -24.60
CA ALA A 56 17.34 2.48 -25.83
C ALA A 56 17.75 3.96 -25.69
N ARG A 57 18.93 4.30 -26.21
CA ARG A 57 19.44 5.68 -26.26
C ARG A 57 18.49 6.55 -27.08
N ALA A 58 17.94 7.59 -26.46
CA ALA A 58 17.14 8.63 -27.08
C ALA A 58 18.04 9.82 -27.44
N LYS A 59 17.85 10.36 -28.64
CA LYS A 59 18.48 11.63 -29.01
C LYS A 59 17.68 12.79 -28.44
N TYR A 60 18.37 13.71 -27.79
CA TYR A 60 17.79 14.89 -27.16
C TYR A 60 18.54 16.15 -27.58
N ARG A 61 17.87 17.30 -27.45
CA ARG A 61 18.44 18.64 -27.57
C ARG A 61 18.31 19.34 -26.23
N TYR A 62 19.40 19.93 -25.76
CA TYR A 62 19.41 20.70 -24.51
C TYR A 62 19.64 22.18 -24.86
N GLU A 63 18.70 23.04 -24.47
CA GLU A 63 18.76 24.48 -24.69
C GLU A 63 18.98 25.20 -23.35
N GLY A 64 20.22 25.14 -22.85
CA GLY A 64 20.62 25.77 -21.60
C GLY A 64 22.12 26.06 -21.51
N PRO A 65 22.57 26.73 -20.43
CA PRO A 65 23.99 27.00 -20.22
C PRO A 65 24.78 25.70 -19.99
N PRO A 66 26.10 25.67 -20.26
CA PRO A 66 26.97 24.56 -19.89
C PRO A 66 26.87 24.25 -18.39
N LEU A 67 26.82 22.95 -18.05
CA LEU A 67 26.62 22.51 -16.66
C LEU A 67 27.90 22.52 -15.82
N ASP A 68 29.07 22.67 -16.44
CA ASP A 68 30.37 22.72 -15.74
C ASP A 68 30.46 23.89 -14.74
N ASP A 69 29.75 24.99 -15.03
CA ASP A 69 29.68 26.19 -14.19
C ASP A 69 28.47 26.18 -13.22
N VAL A 70 27.66 25.12 -13.23
CA VAL A 70 26.43 25.01 -12.43
C VAL A 70 26.69 24.12 -11.21
N GLU A 71 26.66 24.73 -10.04
CA GLU A 71 26.94 24.05 -8.76
C GLU A 71 25.79 23.14 -8.33
N HIS A 72 24.55 23.46 -8.76
CA HIS A 72 23.36 22.69 -8.39
C HIS A 72 22.34 22.66 -9.52
N VAL A 73 22.01 21.43 -9.94
CA VAL A 73 20.96 21.15 -10.91
C VAL A 73 19.73 20.58 -10.22
N ILE A 74 18.58 21.16 -10.51
CA ILE A 74 17.26 20.65 -10.11
C ILE A 74 16.63 20.01 -11.34
N VAL A 75 16.44 18.70 -11.29
CA VAL A 75 15.85 17.93 -12.39
C VAL A 75 14.35 17.79 -12.17
N ILE A 76 13.56 18.19 -13.17
CA ILE A 76 12.11 17.98 -13.18
C ILE A 76 11.77 17.07 -14.35
N ALA A 77 11.38 15.83 -14.04
CA ALA A 77 11.26 14.80 -15.06
C ALA A 77 9.96 14.01 -14.93
N PRO A 78 9.27 13.75 -16.05
CA PRO A 78 8.15 12.84 -16.07
C PRO A 78 8.63 11.40 -15.95
N ILE A 79 7.83 10.59 -15.26
CA ILE A 79 8.04 9.14 -15.14
C ILE A 79 7.07 8.42 -16.05
N TRP A 80 7.61 7.55 -16.91
CA TRP A 80 6.83 6.70 -17.80
C TRP A 80 7.13 5.24 -17.50
N MET A 81 6.10 4.44 -17.29
CA MET A 81 6.24 3.00 -16.99
C MET A 81 7.21 2.69 -15.82
N ARG A 82 7.26 3.56 -14.79
CA ARG A 82 8.16 3.49 -13.62
C ARG A 82 9.64 3.80 -13.90
N HIS A 83 9.97 4.34 -15.07
CA HIS A 83 11.31 4.73 -15.46
C HIS A 83 11.37 6.23 -15.78
N LEU A 84 12.55 6.81 -15.63
CA LEU A 84 12.82 8.18 -16.05
C LEU A 84 12.59 8.32 -17.56
N ALA A 85 11.94 9.39 -18.00
CA ALA A 85 11.76 9.65 -19.42
C ALA A 85 13.11 9.61 -20.15
N SER A 86 13.17 8.83 -21.23
CA SER A 86 14.44 8.52 -21.91
C SER A 86 15.30 9.75 -22.26
N PRO A 87 14.76 10.87 -22.77
CA PRO A 87 15.56 12.07 -23.04
C PRO A 87 16.24 12.65 -21.80
N MET A 88 15.56 12.61 -20.65
CA MET A 88 16.14 13.07 -19.39
C MET A 88 17.19 12.09 -18.87
N ARG A 89 16.93 10.78 -19.02
CA ARG A 89 17.88 9.73 -18.64
C ARG A 89 19.21 9.89 -19.38
N ASP A 90 19.15 10.03 -20.70
CA ASP A 90 20.34 10.17 -21.53
C ASP A 90 21.02 11.52 -21.31
N PHE A 91 20.25 12.60 -21.10
CA PHE A 91 20.80 13.91 -20.70
C PHE A 91 21.62 13.81 -19.40
N LEU A 92 21.10 13.15 -18.37
CA LEU A 92 21.81 13.01 -17.09
C LEU A 92 23.06 12.14 -17.24
N ALA A 93 23.01 11.10 -18.06
CA ALA A 93 24.16 10.24 -18.34
C ALA A 93 25.26 10.98 -19.11
N ASP A 94 24.88 11.88 -20.03
CA ASP A 94 25.81 12.48 -20.98
C ASP A 94 26.36 13.84 -20.51
N GLN A 95 25.61 14.61 -19.70
CA GLN A 95 25.93 16.02 -19.42
C GLN A 95 26.17 16.35 -17.94
N LEU A 96 25.68 15.53 -16.99
CA LEU A 96 25.75 15.90 -15.57
C LEU A 96 27.16 15.61 -15.00
N PRO A 97 27.91 16.63 -14.53
CA PRO A 97 29.20 16.41 -13.88
C PRO A 97 29.01 15.71 -12.53
N GLY A 98 29.92 14.79 -12.17
CA GLY A 98 29.84 14.04 -10.90
C GLY A 98 29.98 14.91 -9.63
N SER A 99 30.48 16.14 -9.75
CA SER A 99 30.59 17.10 -8.65
C SER A 99 29.34 17.98 -8.46
N THR A 100 28.39 17.92 -9.39
CA THR A 100 27.19 18.75 -9.36
C THR A 100 26.18 18.19 -8.37
N HIS A 101 25.72 19.04 -7.45
CA HIS A 101 24.65 18.62 -6.57
C HIS A 101 23.34 18.44 -7.35
N LEU A 102 22.56 17.46 -6.92
CA LEU A 102 21.34 17.06 -7.62
C LEU A 102 20.14 17.12 -6.69
N SER A 103 19.06 17.78 -7.11
CA SER A 103 17.74 17.62 -6.51
C SER A 103 16.74 17.20 -7.59
N VAL A 104 15.72 16.44 -7.21
CA VAL A 104 14.85 15.78 -8.20
C VAL A 104 13.39 16.02 -7.86
N ILE A 105 12.61 16.42 -8.86
CA ILE A 105 11.15 16.41 -8.85
C ILE A 105 10.66 15.44 -9.92
N CYS A 106 9.98 14.39 -9.47
CA CYS A 106 9.40 13.36 -10.31
C CYS A 106 7.91 13.64 -10.54
N VAL A 107 7.50 13.85 -11.80
CA VAL A 107 6.08 14.04 -12.16
C VAL A 107 5.52 12.74 -12.71
N MET A 108 4.46 12.20 -12.10
CA MET A 108 3.93 10.87 -12.45
C MET A 108 2.41 10.85 -12.60
N ALA A 109 1.89 9.98 -13.47
CA ALA A 109 0.45 9.75 -13.56
C ALA A 109 -0.08 8.81 -12.45
N ALA A 110 0.75 7.89 -11.94
CA ALA A 110 0.33 6.86 -10.99
C ALA A 110 1.40 6.46 -9.96
N ARG A 111 2.38 5.60 -10.31
CA ARG A 111 3.42 5.11 -9.39
C ARG A 111 4.77 5.08 -10.11
N GLY A 112 5.88 5.11 -9.35
CA GLY A 112 7.22 4.87 -9.91
C GLY A 112 8.32 5.84 -9.48
N ALA A 113 8.03 6.85 -8.65
CA ALA A 113 9.03 7.82 -8.18
C ALA A 113 10.27 7.19 -7.55
N PHE A 114 10.11 6.18 -6.70
CA PHE A 114 11.22 5.50 -6.05
C PHE A 114 12.17 4.81 -7.04
N ARG A 115 11.62 4.09 -8.04
CA ARG A 115 12.41 3.41 -9.07
C ARG A 115 13.11 4.41 -10.00
N ALA A 116 12.45 5.52 -10.34
CA ALA A 116 13.06 6.58 -11.14
C ALA A 116 14.22 7.27 -10.39
N VAL A 117 14.09 7.47 -9.07
CA VAL A 117 15.17 8.02 -8.24
C VAL A 117 16.33 7.04 -8.14
N GLU A 118 16.06 5.75 -7.96
CA GLU A 118 17.09 4.69 -7.99
C GLU A 118 17.80 4.63 -9.35
N GLU A 119 17.07 4.80 -10.45
CA GLU A 119 17.62 4.91 -11.80
C GLU A 119 18.53 6.14 -11.94
N ILE A 120 18.12 7.30 -11.44
CA ILE A 120 18.95 8.52 -11.40
C ILE A 120 20.24 8.29 -10.61
N MET A 121 20.15 7.69 -9.42
CA MET A 121 21.31 7.40 -8.58
C MET A 121 22.32 6.47 -9.27
N ARG A 122 21.82 5.46 -10.02
CA ARG A 122 22.68 4.57 -10.81
C ARG A 122 23.38 5.29 -11.96
N ILE A 123 22.71 6.23 -12.60
CA ILE A 123 23.24 6.93 -13.78
C ILE A 123 24.24 8.01 -13.39
N THR A 124 23.93 8.80 -12.37
CA THR A 124 24.72 9.97 -11.99
C THR A 124 25.77 9.65 -10.93
N ALA A 125 25.67 8.50 -10.26
CA ALA A 125 26.44 8.16 -9.05
C ALA A 125 26.33 9.21 -7.93
N THR A 126 25.30 10.07 -7.98
CA THR A 126 25.04 11.14 -7.02
C THR A 126 23.72 10.86 -6.31
N ILE A 127 23.70 11.01 -4.98
CA ILE A 127 22.47 10.88 -4.18
C ILE A 127 21.69 12.20 -4.30
N PRO A 128 20.49 12.21 -4.91
CA PRO A 128 19.71 13.42 -5.03
C PRO A 128 19.09 13.81 -3.69
N ALA A 129 19.19 15.10 -3.33
CA ALA A 129 18.55 15.65 -2.14
C ALA A 129 18.26 17.16 -2.31
N PRO A 130 17.05 17.65 -1.98
CA PRO A 130 15.84 16.88 -1.68
C PRO A 130 15.23 16.20 -2.93
N VAL A 131 14.29 15.27 -2.69
CA VAL A 131 13.50 14.58 -3.72
C VAL A 131 12.02 14.82 -3.47
N LEU A 132 11.27 15.18 -4.50
CA LEU A 132 9.81 15.35 -4.47
C LEU A 132 9.14 14.50 -5.55
N ALA A 133 8.00 13.89 -5.22
CA ALA A 133 7.17 13.17 -6.18
C ALA A 133 5.81 13.86 -6.27
N LEU A 134 5.41 14.27 -7.47
CA LEU A 134 4.16 14.97 -7.74
C LEU A 134 3.28 14.15 -8.68
N PHE A 135 2.00 14.04 -8.37
CA PHE A 135 1.03 13.47 -9.29
C PHE A 135 0.64 14.49 -10.36
N GLN A 136 0.54 14.04 -11.61
CA GLN A 136 0.12 14.86 -12.74
C GLN A 136 -1.24 15.53 -12.50
N ARG A 137 -2.19 14.80 -11.90
CA ARG A 137 -3.51 15.35 -11.57
C ARG A 137 -3.43 16.53 -10.60
N ASP A 138 -2.55 16.46 -9.62
CA ASP A 138 -2.44 17.44 -8.53
C ASP A 138 -1.71 18.70 -9.02
N VAL A 139 -0.75 18.54 -9.94
CA VAL A 139 -0.12 19.66 -10.66
C VAL A 139 -1.13 20.39 -11.54
N LEU A 140 -1.92 19.64 -12.33
CA LEU A 140 -2.91 20.22 -13.23
C LEU A 140 -4.05 20.93 -12.48
N SER A 141 -4.44 20.43 -11.32
CA SER A 141 -5.45 21.06 -10.47
C SER A 141 -4.90 22.17 -9.58
N GLY A 142 -3.58 22.40 -9.57
CA GLY A 142 -2.92 23.41 -8.73
C GLY A 142 -2.83 23.05 -7.24
N LEU A 143 -3.09 21.79 -6.87
CA LEU A 143 -2.99 21.32 -5.48
C LEU A 143 -1.54 21.13 -5.02
N SER A 144 -0.59 21.00 -5.95
CA SER A 144 0.84 20.82 -5.64
C SER A 144 1.59 22.13 -5.30
N GLN A 145 0.88 23.26 -5.14
CA GLN A 145 1.52 24.56 -4.92
C GLN A 145 2.31 24.62 -3.61
N GLU A 146 1.74 24.10 -2.52
CA GLU A 146 2.39 24.08 -1.21
C GLU A 146 3.59 23.12 -1.18
N GLU A 147 3.50 21.99 -1.87
CA GLU A 147 4.59 21.00 -1.97
C GLU A 147 5.80 21.56 -2.73
N ILE A 148 5.55 22.29 -3.82
CA ILE A 148 6.61 22.98 -4.60
C ILE A 148 7.26 24.07 -3.73
N ALA A 149 6.48 24.86 -3.00
CA ALA A 149 7.01 25.88 -2.10
C ALA A 149 7.85 25.25 -0.98
N GLY A 150 7.36 24.19 -0.35
CA GLY A 150 8.08 23.43 0.67
C GLY A 150 9.38 22.83 0.16
N PHE A 151 9.42 22.36 -1.08
CA PHE A 151 10.65 21.87 -1.72
C PHE A 151 11.70 22.96 -1.90
N ILE A 152 11.31 24.15 -2.35
CA ILE A 152 12.21 25.31 -2.48
C ILE A 152 12.78 25.69 -1.11
N GLU A 153 11.95 25.70 -0.07
CA GLU A 153 12.41 25.99 1.30
C GLU A 153 13.35 24.92 1.85
N GLN A 154 13.04 23.63 1.62
CA GLN A 154 13.88 22.51 2.03
C GLN A 154 15.24 22.57 1.34
N GLU A 155 15.28 22.89 0.05
CA GLU A 155 16.50 23.08 -0.71
C GLU A 155 17.37 24.17 -0.06
N ALA A 156 16.79 25.35 0.23
CA ALA A 156 17.49 26.44 0.87
C ALA A 156 17.96 26.11 2.31
N ARG A 157 17.25 25.20 3.01
CA ARG A 157 17.60 24.74 4.36
C ARG A 157 18.75 23.73 4.35
N VAL A 158 18.67 22.70 3.50
CA VAL A 158 19.71 21.69 3.35
C VAL A 158 21.03 22.34 2.98
N ARG A 159 21.00 23.37 2.12
CA ARG A 159 22.19 24.16 1.77
C ARG A 159 22.77 24.90 2.96
N ARG A 160 21.96 25.66 3.71
CA ARG A 160 22.44 26.34 4.93
C ARG A 160 23.12 25.38 5.91
N GLN A 161 22.62 24.16 6.04
CA GLN A 161 23.21 23.14 6.91
C GLN A 161 24.50 22.54 6.33
N LEU A 162 24.54 22.22 5.03
CA LEU A 162 25.74 21.71 4.36
C LEU A 162 26.86 22.74 4.33
N SER A 163 26.56 24.03 4.07
CA SER A 163 27.52 25.13 4.15
C SER A 163 28.06 25.32 5.58
N ALA A 164 27.22 25.12 6.61
CA ALA A 164 27.64 25.19 8.01
C ALA A 164 28.51 23.99 8.45
N LEU A 165 28.32 22.82 7.83
CA LEU A 165 29.13 21.61 8.05
C LEU A 165 30.44 21.61 7.26
N GLY A 166 30.60 22.50 6.28
CA GLY A 166 31.77 22.68 5.42
C GLY A 166 33.00 23.34 6.07
N ALA A 167 33.24 23.13 7.37
CA ALA A 167 34.44 23.59 8.07
C ALA A 167 35.12 22.46 8.88
N SER A 168 35.27 21.26 8.31
CA SER A 168 36.36 20.32 8.65
C SER A 168 36.32 19.12 7.73
N THR A 169 37.17 19.10 6.70
CA THR A 169 37.41 17.92 5.85
C THR A 169 38.73 17.27 6.28
N ALA A 170 38.69 16.50 7.37
CA ALA A 170 39.75 15.53 7.70
C ALA A 170 39.16 14.10 7.60
N PRO A 171 39.79 13.17 6.86
CA PRO A 171 39.26 11.83 6.68
C PRO A 171 39.50 10.98 7.93
N VAL A 172 38.47 10.23 8.34
CA VAL A 172 38.53 9.25 9.42
C VAL A 172 39.33 8.02 8.96
N PRO A 173 40.31 7.50 9.74
CA PRO A 173 41.10 6.34 9.34
C PRO A 173 40.31 5.02 9.40
N ARG A 174 40.63 4.10 8.49
CA ARG A 174 40.16 2.71 8.47
C ARG A 174 40.83 1.89 9.59
N GLU A 175 40.03 1.25 10.43
CA GLU A 175 40.51 0.20 11.34
C GLU A 175 40.43 -1.19 10.70
N ALA A 176 41.35 -2.06 11.11
CA ALA A 176 41.67 -3.39 10.58
C ALA A 176 40.72 -4.49 11.11
N PRO A 177 40.73 -5.70 10.51
CA PRO A 177 39.67 -6.70 10.69
C PRO A 177 39.83 -7.53 11.96
N PHE A 178 38.72 -7.84 12.62
CA PHE A 178 38.67 -8.80 13.72
C PHE A 178 38.33 -10.21 13.21
N GLU A 179 39.08 -11.20 13.70
CA GLU A 179 38.91 -12.64 13.45
C GLU A 179 37.79 -13.25 14.32
N ASN A 180 36.95 -14.07 13.66
CA ASN A 180 36.21 -15.28 14.08
C ASN A 180 35.38 -15.35 15.38
N ALA A 181 34.05 -15.44 15.20
CA ALA A 181 33.05 -16.30 15.85
C ALA A 181 31.67 -15.88 15.24
N ASP A 182 30.76 -16.68 14.70
CA ASP A 182 30.47 -18.10 14.70
C ASP A 182 29.74 -18.47 13.38
N LEU A 183 29.98 -19.68 12.88
CA LEU A 183 29.29 -20.28 11.73
C LEU A 183 27.87 -20.69 12.13
N ALA A 184 26.85 -19.86 11.86
CA ALA A 184 25.44 -20.27 11.96
C ALA A 184 24.43 -19.47 11.08
N ASP A 185 24.87 -18.56 10.20
CA ASP A 185 23.95 -17.70 9.42
C ASP A 185 24.01 -17.90 7.89
N GLU A 186 24.79 -18.85 7.37
CA GLU A 186 24.91 -19.08 5.91
C GLU A 186 23.72 -19.85 5.29
N GLU A 187 22.91 -20.58 6.07
CA GLU A 187 21.76 -21.32 5.52
C GLU A 187 20.49 -20.46 5.28
N ALA A 188 20.36 -19.29 5.93
CA ALA A 188 19.22 -18.40 5.75
C ALA A 188 19.35 -17.49 4.50
N GLY A 189 20.58 -17.22 4.06
CA GLY A 189 20.88 -16.44 2.85
C GLY A 189 20.55 -17.18 1.56
N ASP A 190 20.81 -18.50 1.52
CA ASP A 190 20.57 -19.32 0.33
C ASP A 190 19.09 -19.59 0.08
N GLN A 191 18.27 -19.81 1.12
CA GLN A 191 16.81 -19.96 0.96
C GLN A 191 16.14 -18.66 0.49
N THR A 192 16.62 -17.51 0.99
CA THR A 192 16.10 -16.19 0.59
C THR A 192 16.41 -15.89 -0.88
N ASN A 193 17.60 -16.26 -1.36
CA ASN A 193 17.98 -16.14 -2.77
C ASN A 193 17.19 -17.08 -3.68
N ASP A 194 16.90 -18.32 -3.24
CA ASP A 194 16.12 -19.28 -4.03
C ASP A 194 14.65 -18.83 -4.20
N VAL A 195 14.04 -18.24 -3.18
CA VAL A 195 12.70 -17.65 -3.26
C VAL A 195 12.68 -16.45 -4.22
N MET A 196 13.73 -15.63 -4.20
CA MET A 196 13.91 -14.50 -5.11
C MET A 196 14.07 -14.95 -6.58
N LEU A 197 14.85 -16.00 -6.81
CA LEU A 197 15.03 -16.60 -8.14
C LEU A 197 13.76 -17.29 -8.65
N ALA A 198 12.99 -17.94 -7.77
CA ALA A 198 11.68 -18.50 -8.11
C ALA A 198 10.67 -17.41 -8.52
N ARG A 199 10.68 -16.27 -7.82
CA ARG A 199 9.88 -15.07 -8.16
C ARG A 199 10.23 -14.54 -9.55
N TYR A 200 11.52 -14.41 -9.88
CA TYR A 200 11.95 -13.95 -11.21
C TYR A 200 11.58 -14.92 -12.33
N ARG A 201 11.68 -16.24 -12.09
CA ARG A 201 11.27 -17.25 -13.07
C ARG A 201 9.77 -17.18 -13.36
N SER A 202 8.95 -17.03 -12.31
CA SER A 202 7.49 -16.86 -12.47
C SER A 202 7.14 -15.56 -13.22
N GLU A 203 7.84 -14.46 -12.94
CA GLU A 203 7.65 -13.20 -13.67
C GLU A 203 8.03 -13.33 -15.16
N LEU A 204 9.10 -14.05 -15.48
CA LEU A 204 9.52 -14.32 -16.87
C LEU A 204 8.52 -15.21 -17.62
N GLU A 205 7.95 -16.22 -16.97
CA GLU A 205 6.91 -17.07 -17.56
C GLU A 205 5.64 -16.27 -17.85
N GLN A 206 5.22 -15.39 -16.94
CA GLN A 206 4.07 -14.51 -17.16
C GLN A 206 4.30 -13.51 -18.29
N LEU A 207 5.53 -12.98 -18.41
CA LEU A 207 5.95 -12.11 -19.52
C LEU A 207 5.92 -12.85 -20.86
N ASN A 208 6.40 -14.09 -20.90
CA ASN A 208 6.37 -14.92 -22.11
C ASN A 208 4.94 -15.31 -22.49
N ALA A 209 4.10 -15.70 -21.53
CA ALA A 209 2.68 -15.99 -21.77
C ALA A 209 1.90 -14.76 -22.25
N ALA A 210 2.20 -13.58 -21.72
CA ALA A 210 1.63 -12.32 -22.22
C ALA A 210 2.12 -12.01 -23.65
N ARG A 211 3.40 -12.28 -23.96
CA ARG A 211 3.99 -12.11 -25.29
C ARG A 211 3.38 -13.05 -26.35
N GLU A 212 3.08 -14.29 -25.98
CA GLU A 212 2.37 -15.24 -26.85
C GLU A 212 0.94 -14.78 -27.14
N ARG A 213 0.22 -14.26 -26.14
CA ARG A 213 -1.11 -13.65 -26.32
C ARG A 213 -1.06 -12.42 -27.23
N MET A 214 0.00 -11.61 -27.13
CA MET A 214 0.24 -10.47 -28.03
C MET A 214 0.50 -10.90 -29.48
N GLN A 215 1.21 -12.02 -29.70
CA GLN A 215 1.43 -12.57 -31.05
C GLN A 215 0.14 -13.10 -31.68
N GLN A 216 -0.81 -13.57 -30.87
CA GLN A 216 -2.09 -14.15 -31.32
C GLN A 216 -3.20 -13.11 -31.63
N HIS A 217 -2.93 -11.81 -31.55
CA HIS A 217 -3.82 -10.72 -31.98
C HIS A 217 -5.26 -10.73 -31.39
N SER A 218 -5.48 -11.36 -30.24
CA SER A 218 -6.80 -11.39 -29.60
C SER A 218 -6.98 -10.24 -28.62
N TYR A 219 -7.44 -9.08 -29.11
CA TYR A 219 -7.91 -7.98 -28.25
C TYR A 219 -9.41 -7.78 -28.40
N GLY A 220 -10.15 -8.06 -27.32
CA GLY A 220 -11.49 -7.51 -27.12
C GLY A 220 -11.37 -6.08 -26.61
N ILE A 221 -12.00 -5.13 -27.32
CA ILE A 221 -12.24 -3.75 -26.84
C ILE A 221 -13.31 -3.82 -25.74
N CYS A 222 -13.20 -3.02 -24.67
CA CYS A 222 -14.28 -2.17 -24.11
C CYS A 222 -13.90 -1.41 -22.83
N GLN A 223 -14.66 -0.34 -22.61
CA GLN A 223 -14.50 0.82 -21.70
C GLN A 223 -14.97 0.61 -20.25
N GLU A 224 -14.68 1.65 -19.45
CA GLU A 224 -15.46 2.25 -18.35
C GLU A 224 -15.24 1.76 -16.90
N GLN A 225 -14.88 2.76 -16.06
CA GLN A 225 -14.60 2.74 -14.61
C GLN A 225 -13.34 1.97 -14.20
N SER A 226 -12.41 2.70 -13.55
CA SER A 226 -11.06 2.25 -13.18
C SER A 226 -11.13 1.19 -12.07
N MET A 227 -11.56 -0.03 -12.41
CA MET A 227 -11.41 -1.20 -11.56
C MET A 227 -9.93 -1.48 -11.34
N LYS A 228 -9.52 -1.67 -10.09
CA LYS A 228 -8.16 -2.18 -9.82
C LYS A 228 -8.07 -3.60 -10.38
N SER A 229 -7.08 -3.85 -11.24
CA SER A 229 -6.80 -5.21 -11.71
C SER A 229 -6.48 -6.13 -10.53
N ASP A 230 -6.80 -7.42 -10.63
CA ASP A 230 -6.47 -8.43 -9.61
C ASP A 230 -4.98 -8.44 -9.24
N LEU A 231 -4.10 -8.18 -10.22
CA LEU A 231 -2.66 -8.04 -9.97
C LEU A 231 -2.34 -6.84 -9.05
N GLY A 232 -3.05 -5.73 -9.24
CA GLY A 232 -2.94 -4.55 -8.39
C GLY A 232 -3.47 -4.81 -6.98
N ILE A 233 -4.62 -5.49 -6.86
CA ILE A 233 -5.16 -5.92 -5.57
C ILE A 233 -4.19 -6.87 -4.87
N LYS A 234 -3.61 -7.84 -5.59
CA LYS A 234 -2.61 -8.77 -5.05
C LYS A 234 -1.39 -8.05 -4.49
N GLN A 235 -0.89 -7.03 -5.20
CA GLN A 235 0.24 -6.21 -4.72
C GLN A 235 -0.14 -5.44 -3.46
N ASP A 236 -1.26 -4.72 -3.49
CA ASP A 236 -1.72 -3.93 -2.34
C ASP A 236 -1.99 -4.85 -1.11
N VAL A 237 -2.49 -6.09 -1.29
CA VAL A 237 -2.65 -7.07 -0.20
C VAL A 237 -1.31 -7.55 0.36
N ASN A 238 -0.32 -7.82 -0.49
CA ASN A 238 1.01 -8.19 0.00
C ASN A 238 1.66 -7.04 0.79
N ASP A 239 1.51 -5.81 0.32
CA ASP A 239 2.03 -4.62 1.01
C ASP A 239 1.33 -4.45 2.37
N GLU A 240 0.01 -4.67 2.44
CA GLU A 240 -0.77 -4.59 3.67
C GLU A 240 -0.39 -5.70 4.69
N LEU A 241 -0.12 -6.92 4.22
CA LEU A 241 0.38 -8.02 5.07
C LEU A 241 1.78 -7.74 5.60
N LEU A 242 2.67 -7.15 4.78
CA LEU A 242 4.01 -6.74 5.21
C LEU A 242 3.97 -5.62 6.26
N TRP A 243 2.94 -4.77 6.22
CA TRP A 243 2.74 -3.70 7.19
C TRP A 243 2.11 -4.18 8.51
N GLU A 244 1.48 -5.35 8.54
CA GLU A 244 0.80 -5.89 9.72
C GLU A 244 1.81 -6.58 10.67
N PRO A 245 2.18 -5.96 11.80
CA PRO A 245 3.23 -6.49 12.68
C PRO A 245 2.85 -7.80 13.37
N ALA A 246 1.56 -8.11 13.45
CA ALA A 246 1.07 -9.35 14.03
C ALA A 246 1.16 -10.56 13.08
N VAL A 247 1.61 -10.37 11.83
CA VAL A 247 1.59 -11.38 10.77
C VAL A 247 2.99 -11.59 10.20
N ASP A 248 3.42 -12.85 10.10
CA ASP A 248 4.57 -13.23 9.29
C ASP A 248 4.17 -13.37 7.82
N ALA A 249 4.32 -12.28 7.06
CA ALA A 249 3.93 -12.24 5.65
C ALA A 249 4.67 -13.26 4.78
N ALA A 250 5.88 -13.71 5.17
CA ALA A 250 6.65 -14.68 4.39
C ALA A 250 6.02 -16.08 4.40
N ALA A 251 5.25 -16.40 5.44
CA ALA A 251 4.58 -17.69 5.59
C ALA A 251 3.20 -17.75 4.89
N ILE A 252 2.75 -16.63 4.27
CA ILE A 252 1.42 -16.48 3.68
C ILE A 252 1.53 -16.21 2.17
N GLY A 253 0.88 -17.07 1.38
CA GLY A 253 0.74 -16.89 -0.07
C GLY A 253 -0.58 -16.18 -0.41
N VAL A 254 -0.52 -15.22 -1.35
CA VAL A 254 -1.68 -14.43 -1.81
C VAL A 254 -1.98 -14.71 -3.29
N GLU A 255 -3.23 -15.09 -3.56
CA GLU A 255 -3.80 -15.18 -4.90
C GLU A 255 -5.03 -14.29 -4.99
N VAL A 256 -5.30 -13.70 -6.16
CA VAL A 256 -6.48 -12.88 -6.37
C VAL A 256 -7.11 -13.26 -7.70
N ASP A 257 -8.41 -13.54 -7.66
CA ASP A 257 -9.23 -13.78 -8.84
C ASP A 257 -10.52 -12.98 -8.70
N ASN A 258 -10.78 -12.07 -9.63
CA ASN A 258 -11.98 -11.26 -9.65
C ASN A 258 -12.20 -10.57 -8.29
N GLY A 259 -11.19 -9.88 -7.76
CA GLY A 259 -11.22 -9.23 -6.45
C GLY A 259 -11.45 -10.15 -5.24
N VAL A 260 -11.50 -11.48 -5.42
CA VAL A 260 -11.54 -12.45 -4.32
C VAL A 260 -10.13 -12.88 -4.01
N VAL A 261 -9.67 -12.57 -2.80
CA VAL A 261 -8.32 -12.88 -2.33
C VAL A 261 -8.33 -14.27 -1.71
N THR A 262 -7.43 -15.15 -2.14
CA THR A 262 -7.18 -16.42 -1.45
C THR A 262 -5.87 -16.33 -0.69
N LEU A 263 -5.94 -16.48 0.64
CA LEU A 263 -4.77 -16.54 1.51
C LEU A 263 -4.43 -18.01 1.81
N THR A 264 -3.20 -18.41 1.56
CA THR A 264 -2.69 -19.78 1.77
C THR A 264 -1.47 -19.76 2.67
N GLY A 265 -1.07 -20.91 3.22
CA GLY A 265 0.16 -21.02 4.02
C GLY A 265 -0.13 -21.43 5.46
N HIS A 266 0.74 -21.01 6.38
CA HIS A 266 0.64 -21.41 7.78
C HIS A 266 1.00 -20.28 8.74
N VAL A 267 0.40 -20.29 9.92
CA VAL A 267 0.58 -19.29 10.98
C VAL A 267 0.70 -19.96 12.34
N ARG A 268 1.20 -19.25 13.35
CA ARG A 268 1.50 -19.82 14.68
C ARG A 268 0.37 -19.66 15.68
N SER A 269 -0.65 -18.86 15.35
CA SER A 269 -1.82 -18.64 16.22
C SER A 269 -3.09 -18.34 15.44
N TYR A 270 -4.24 -18.58 16.06
CA TYR A 270 -5.53 -18.18 15.50
C TYR A 270 -5.65 -16.66 15.32
N MET A 271 -5.07 -15.85 16.22
CA MET A 271 -5.11 -14.40 16.09
C MET A 271 -4.28 -13.88 14.91
N GLU A 272 -3.15 -14.51 14.61
CA GLU A 272 -2.35 -14.21 13.40
C GLU A 272 -3.15 -14.55 12.13
N LYS A 273 -3.86 -15.68 12.12
CA LYS A 273 -4.77 -16.04 11.04
C LYS A 273 -5.82 -14.96 10.81
N LEU A 274 -6.47 -14.49 11.87
CA LEU A 274 -7.50 -13.44 11.80
C LEU A 274 -6.89 -12.08 11.39
N ALA A 275 -5.69 -11.76 11.85
CA ALA A 275 -4.99 -10.54 11.48
C ALA A 275 -4.68 -10.52 9.97
N ALA A 276 -4.25 -11.65 9.40
CA ALA A 276 -4.02 -11.77 7.96
C ALA A 276 -5.31 -11.59 7.13
N GLU A 277 -6.44 -12.12 7.60
CA GLU A 277 -7.76 -11.88 6.99
C GLU A 277 -8.12 -10.39 7.00
N HIS A 278 -8.05 -9.77 8.18
CA HIS A 278 -8.39 -8.36 8.33
C HIS A 278 -7.46 -7.45 7.53
N ALA A 279 -6.17 -7.77 7.44
CA ALA A 279 -5.22 -7.08 6.57
C ALA A 279 -5.68 -7.14 5.11
N ALA A 280 -5.95 -8.33 4.57
CA ALA A 280 -6.41 -8.45 3.19
C ALA A 280 -7.71 -7.66 2.92
N GLU A 281 -8.64 -7.62 3.86
CA GLU A 281 -9.93 -6.93 3.67
C GLU A 281 -9.88 -5.41 3.73
N ARG A 282 -8.80 -4.84 4.30
CA ARG A 282 -8.57 -3.38 4.29
C ARG A 282 -8.26 -2.86 2.89
N VAL A 283 -7.79 -3.74 2.00
CA VAL A 283 -7.42 -3.35 0.65
C VAL A 283 -8.65 -3.03 -0.20
N ALA A 284 -8.70 -1.80 -0.71
CA ALA A 284 -9.74 -1.36 -1.64
C ALA A 284 -9.73 -2.22 -2.92
N GLY A 285 -10.91 -2.70 -3.32
CA GLY A 285 -11.11 -3.65 -4.42
C GLY A 285 -11.22 -5.12 -3.99
N VAL A 286 -10.88 -5.45 -2.73
CA VAL A 286 -11.10 -6.80 -2.19
C VAL A 286 -12.59 -7.00 -1.91
N ARG A 287 -13.19 -7.94 -2.66
CA ARG A 287 -14.61 -8.29 -2.61
C ARG A 287 -14.91 -9.44 -1.65
N GLY A 288 -13.90 -10.24 -1.34
CA GLY A 288 -13.99 -11.33 -0.38
C GLY A 288 -12.64 -11.97 -0.14
N VAL A 289 -12.50 -12.67 0.99
CA VAL A 289 -11.30 -13.40 1.35
C VAL A 289 -11.63 -14.87 1.56
N VAL A 290 -10.92 -15.74 0.86
CA VAL A 290 -10.93 -17.19 1.03
C VAL A 290 -9.70 -17.57 1.83
N GLN A 291 -9.90 -18.04 3.05
CA GLN A 291 -8.80 -18.36 3.95
C GLN A 291 -8.49 -19.86 3.92
N LYS A 292 -7.34 -20.21 3.35
CA LYS A 292 -6.75 -21.56 3.32
C LYS A 292 -5.45 -21.60 4.14
N ILE A 293 -5.43 -20.88 5.25
CA ILE A 293 -4.30 -20.82 6.19
C ILE A 293 -4.45 -21.91 7.26
N GLU A 294 -3.41 -22.71 7.44
CA GLU A 294 -3.28 -23.71 8.49
C GLU A 294 -2.68 -23.08 9.78
N VAL A 295 -3.29 -23.33 10.94
CA VAL A 295 -2.74 -22.86 12.22
C VAL A 295 -1.86 -23.96 12.81
N ARG A 296 -0.54 -23.72 12.88
CA ARG A 296 0.46 -24.62 13.48
C ARG A 296 0.84 -24.13 14.86
N LEU A 297 0.15 -24.67 15.86
CA LEU A 297 0.33 -24.27 17.26
C LEU A 297 1.73 -24.66 17.77
N PRO A 298 2.46 -23.74 18.41
CA PRO A 298 3.72 -24.07 19.07
C PRO A 298 3.44 -24.80 20.40
N GLY A 299 4.02 -25.99 20.55
CA GLY A 299 3.89 -26.81 21.77
C GLY A 299 2.62 -27.67 21.81
N ALA A 300 2.57 -28.58 22.77
CA ALA A 300 1.42 -29.45 23.00
C ALA A 300 0.52 -28.84 24.09
N HIS A 301 -0.71 -28.50 23.72
CA HIS A 301 -1.77 -28.13 24.65
C HIS A 301 -2.87 -29.16 24.54
N THR A 302 -3.37 -29.67 25.67
CA THR A 302 -4.52 -30.57 25.64
C THR A 302 -5.81 -29.76 25.53
N ASP A 303 -6.85 -30.35 24.93
CA ASP A 303 -8.16 -29.69 24.85
C ASP A 303 -8.72 -29.35 26.25
N ALA A 304 -8.38 -30.14 27.27
CA ALA A 304 -8.76 -29.87 28.66
C ALA A 304 -8.10 -28.59 29.20
N ASP A 305 -6.82 -28.38 28.91
CA ASP A 305 -6.10 -27.16 29.31
C ASP A 305 -6.68 -25.93 28.60
N VAL A 306 -6.95 -26.06 27.29
CA VAL A 306 -7.55 -24.98 26.48
C VAL A 306 -8.97 -24.67 26.98
N ALA A 307 -9.77 -25.67 27.31
CA ALA A 307 -11.12 -25.48 27.85
C ALA A 307 -11.09 -24.76 29.21
N GLN A 308 -10.18 -25.14 30.10
CA GLN A 308 -10.00 -24.47 31.39
C GLN A 308 -9.54 -23.03 31.23
N ALA A 309 -8.58 -22.79 30.33
CA ALA A 309 -8.10 -21.44 30.01
C ALA A 309 -9.21 -20.58 29.40
N ALA A 310 -10.02 -21.12 28.49
CA ALA A 310 -11.15 -20.43 27.87
C ALA A 310 -12.21 -20.03 28.91
N ARG A 311 -12.58 -20.95 29.81
CA ARG A 311 -13.50 -20.64 30.91
C ARG A 311 -12.96 -19.54 31.81
N ALA A 312 -11.69 -19.65 32.23
CA ALA A 312 -11.06 -18.61 33.03
C ALA A 312 -11.06 -17.27 32.28
N ALA A 313 -10.64 -17.23 31.02
CA ALA A 313 -10.59 -16.01 30.22
C ALA A 313 -11.96 -15.32 30.14
N LEU A 314 -13.05 -16.07 29.99
CA LEU A 314 -14.41 -15.52 30.01
C LEU A 314 -14.83 -15.02 31.41
N GLU A 315 -14.50 -15.75 32.47
CA GLU A 315 -14.79 -15.36 33.86
C GLU A 315 -14.06 -14.07 34.28
N TRP A 316 -12.86 -13.81 33.73
CA TRP A 316 -12.11 -12.59 33.99
C TRP A 316 -12.66 -11.35 33.26
N GLN A 317 -13.60 -11.50 32.31
CA GLN A 317 -14.22 -10.38 31.62
C GLN A 317 -15.45 -9.88 32.37
N VAL A 318 -15.33 -8.73 33.05
CA VAL A 318 -16.41 -8.14 33.87
C VAL A 318 -17.72 -7.90 33.11
N THR A 319 -17.64 -7.69 31.79
CA THR A 319 -18.78 -7.39 30.92
C THR A 319 -19.44 -8.64 30.35
N LEU A 320 -18.85 -9.83 30.50
CA LEU A 320 -19.39 -11.07 29.92
C LEU A 320 -20.21 -11.86 30.95
N PRO A 321 -21.41 -12.35 30.59
CA PRO A 321 -22.16 -13.28 31.42
C PRO A 321 -21.57 -14.70 31.27
N SER A 322 -20.38 -14.94 31.82
CA SER A 322 -19.63 -16.20 31.67
C SER A 322 -20.45 -17.44 32.08
N ASN A 323 -21.39 -17.30 33.02
CA ASN A 323 -22.29 -18.36 33.46
C ASN A 323 -23.34 -18.81 32.42
N ARG A 324 -23.55 -18.03 31.36
CA ARG A 324 -24.46 -18.34 30.24
C ARG A 324 -23.71 -18.72 28.96
N ILE A 325 -22.38 -18.74 29.00
CA ILE A 325 -21.54 -19.06 27.86
C ILE A 325 -20.96 -20.46 28.07
N GLU A 326 -21.32 -21.37 27.17
CA GLU A 326 -20.78 -22.71 27.12
C GLU A 326 -19.57 -22.75 26.18
N VAL A 327 -18.55 -23.52 26.59
CA VAL A 327 -17.31 -23.70 25.84
C VAL A 327 -17.12 -25.18 25.56
N LEU A 328 -17.01 -25.53 24.28
CA LEU A 328 -16.62 -26.87 23.82
C LEU A 328 -15.27 -26.76 23.12
N VAL A 329 -14.34 -27.68 23.42
CA VAL A 329 -13.03 -27.74 22.77
C VAL A 329 -12.81 -29.13 22.17
N GLU A 330 -12.42 -29.18 20.91
CA GLU A 330 -12.09 -30.41 20.20
C GLU A 330 -10.91 -30.16 19.24
N ASN A 331 -9.79 -30.85 19.43
CA ASN A 331 -8.57 -30.72 18.63
C ASN A 331 -8.11 -29.25 18.48
N GLY A 332 -8.14 -28.49 19.58
CA GLY A 332 -7.81 -27.06 19.59
C GLY A 332 -8.85 -26.14 18.93
N TRP A 333 -9.98 -26.66 18.43
CA TRP A 333 -11.11 -25.85 17.98
C TRP A 333 -12.05 -25.55 19.11
N VAL A 334 -12.27 -24.26 19.38
CA VAL A 334 -13.18 -23.81 20.43
C VAL A 334 -14.52 -23.43 19.84
N THR A 335 -15.62 -23.93 20.39
CA THR A 335 -16.97 -23.50 20.07
C THR A 335 -17.58 -22.77 21.26
N LEU A 336 -18.06 -21.54 21.04
CA LEU A 336 -18.80 -20.76 22.02
C LEU A 336 -20.29 -20.82 21.71
N SER A 337 -21.10 -21.23 22.67
CA SER A 337 -22.57 -21.27 22.58
C SER A 337 -23.23 -20.66 23.81
N GLY A 338 -24.51 -20.33 23.71
CA GLY A 338 -25.28 -19.70 24.79
C GLY A 338 -25.80 -18.32 24.41
N GLU A 339 -26.04 -17.48 25.42
CA GLU A 339 -26.72 -16.19 25.25
C GLU A 339 -25.91 -15.01 25.82
N VAL A 340 -25.84 -13.93 25.04
CA VAL A 340 -25.30 -12.65 25.47
C VAL A 340 -26.37 -11.55 25.36
N ASP A 341 -26.20 -10.47 26.09
CA ASP A 341 -27.12 -9.33 26.06
C ASP A 341 -26.86 -8.38 24.89
N TRP A 342 -25.62 -8.34 24.40
CA TRP A 342 -25.17 -7.37 23.40
C TRP A 342 -24.21 -7.98 22.38
N PRO A 343 -24.22 -7.51 21.11
CA PRO A 343 -23.30 -8.00 20.08
C PRO A 343 -21.82 -7.82 20.45
N TYR A 344 -21.45 -6.69 21.06
CA TYR A 344 -20.06 -6.46 21.48
C TYR A 344 -19.57 -7.52 22.48
N GLN A 345 -20.45 -8.09 23.30
CA GLN A 345 -20.09 -9.17 24.24
C GLN A 345 -19.75 -10.45 23.49
N SER A 346 -20.44 -10.72 22.37
CA SER A 346 -20.12 -11.84 21.49
C SER A 346 -18.73 -11.69 20.87
N GLU A 347 -18.41 -10.50 20.35
CA GLU A 347 -17.08 -10.18 19.81
C GLU A 347 -15.99 -10.23 20.88
N GLN A 348 -16.26 -9.68 22.07
CA GLN A 348 -15.33 -9.69 23.20
C GLN A 348 -15.05 -11.12 23.68
N ALA A 349 -16.07 -11.98 23.77
CA ALA A 349 -15.90 -13.40 24.10
C ALA A 349 -15.03 -14.11 23.06
N ALA A 350 -15.30 -13.86 21.77
CA ALA A 350 -14.53 -14.44 20.68
C ALA A 350 -13.06 -14.00 20.72
N HIS A 351 -12.78 -12.72 20.96
CA HIS A 351 -11.42 -12.20 21.06
C HIS A 351 -10.67 -12.73 22.29
N ALA A 352 -11.33 -12.76 23.46
CA ALA A 352 -10.75 -13.26 24.71
C ALA A 352 -10.33 -14.73 24.60
N VAL A 353 -11.14 -15.55 23.91
CA VAL A 353 -10.85 -16.98 23.73
C VAL A 353 -9.88 -17.21 22.57
N GLY A 354 -10.05 -16.50 21.45
CA GLY A 354 -9.19 -16.66 20.26
C GLY A 354 -7.72 -16.30 20.50
N SER A 355 -7.45 -15.45 21.50
CA SER A 355 -6.09 -15.05 21.90
C SER A 355 -5.38 -16.05 22.82
N LEU A 356 -6.04 -17.16 23.20
CA LEU A 356 -5.43 -18.19 24.04
C LEU A 356 -4.46 -19.07 23.26
N ARG A 357 -3.40 -19.50 23.95
CA ARG A 357 -2.47 -20.51 23.44
C ARG A 357 -3.20 -21.84 23.29
N GLY A 358 -2.91 -22.57 22.22
CA GLY A 358 -3.56 -23.85 21.92
C GLY A 358 -4.86 -23.74 21.12
N VAL A 359 -5.34 -22.53 20.81
CA VAL A 359 -6.53 -22.33 19.97
C VAL A 359 -6.13 -22.31 18.49
N ALA A 360 -6.54 -23.35 17.77
CA ALA A 360 -6.36 -23.48 16.33
C ALA A 360 -7.49 -22.82 15.52
N GLY A 361 -8.68 -22.74 16.11
CA GLY A 361 -9.86 -22.17 15.47
C GLY A 361 -10.97 -21.87 16.46
N LEU A 362 -11.88 -20.98 16.07
CA LEU A 362 -12.99 -20.54 16.90
C LEU A 362 -14.30 -20.54 16.10
N ILE A 363 -15.33 -21.12 16.68
CA ILE A 363 -16.70 -21.12 16.16
C ILE A 363 -17.57 -20.37 17.17
N ASN A 364 -18.01 -19.17 16.82
CA ASN A 364 -18.89 -18.37 17.66
C ASN A 364 -20.36 -18.59 17.27
N ARG A 365 -21.16 -19.20 18.17
CA ARG A 365 -22.61 -19.44 18.03
C ARG A 365 -23.44 -18.74 19.11
N LEU A 366 -22.87 -17.73 19.78
CA LEU A 366 -23.56 -16.96 20.81
C LEU A 366 -24.78 -16.23 20.23
N GLN A 367 -25.92 -16.39 20.89
CA GLN A 367 -27.18 -15.74 20.53
C GLN A 367 -27.31 -14.41 21.27
N ILE A 368 -27.77 -13.37 20.56
CA ILE A 368 -28.04 -12.06 21.15
C ILE A 368 -29.48 -12.06 21.67
N LYS A 369 -29.66 -11.76 22.96
CA LYS A 369 -30.98 -11.69 23.58
C LYS A 369 -31.79 -10.55 22.95
N ALA A 370 -32.93 -10.88 22.36
CA ALA A 370 -33.83 -9.91 21.77
C ALA A 370 -34.37 -8.93 22.83
N ARG A 371 -34.18 -7.62 22.61
CA ARG A 371 -34.77 -6.54 23.43
C ARG A 371 -35.69 -5.70 22.56
N VAL A 372 -36.74 -5.13 23.15
CA VAL A 372 -37.66 -4.21 22.44
C VAL A 372 -36.87 -2.99 21.99
N ALA A 373 -36.84 -2.77 20.68
CA ALA A 373 -36.13 -1.66 20.07
C ALA A 373 -36.84 -0.32 20.40
N PRO A 374 -36.12 0.71 20.91
CA PRO A 374 -36.73 2.02 21.13
C PRO A 374 -37.16 2.66 19.81
N ALA A 375 -38.20 3.51 19.81
CA ALA A 375 -38.79 4.06 18.56
C ALA A 375 -37.81 4.82 17.63
N ASN A 376 -36.64 5.24 18.13
CA ASN A 376 -35.66 6.07 17.40
C ASN A 376 -34.38 5.30 16.96
N VAL A 377 -34.43 3.97 16.84
CA VAL A 377 -33.24 3.16 16.47
C VAL A 377 -32.60 3.58 15.15
N ALA A 378 -33.40 3.91 14.13
CA ALA A 378 -32.88 4.32 12.82
C ALA A 378 -32.02 5.59 12.88
N GLU A 379 -32.46 6.59 13.65
CA GLU A 379 -31.73 7.84 13.84
C GLU A 379 -30.43 7.63 14.61
N GLN A 380 -30.45 6.76 15.64
CA GLN A 380 -29.25 6.39 16.41
C GLN A 380 -28.23 5.62 15.58
N ILE A 381 -28.68 4.69 14.73
CA ILE A 381 -27.80 3.97 13.79
C ILE A 381 -27.20 4.95 12.79
N GLY A 382 -28.00 5.85 12.20
CA GLY A 382 -27.50 6.87 11.30
C GLY A 382 -26.45 7.77 11.96
N ALA A 383 -26.67 8.17 13.21
CA ALA A 383 -25.70 8.95 13.98
C ALA A 383 -24.45 8.13 14.36
N ALA A 384 -24.56 6.83 14.64
CA ALA A 384 -23.43 5.95 14.89
C ALA A 384 -22.58 5.74 13.62
N LEU A 385 -23.22 5.45 12.48
CA LEU A 385 -22.53 5.33 11.19
C LEU A 385 -21.83 6.63 10.80
N LYS A 386 -22.46 7.79 10.98
CA LYS A 386 -21.78 9.09 10.76
C LYS A 386 -20.57 9.31 11.66
N ARG A 387 -20.57 8.78 12.89
CA ARG A 387 -19.42 8.89 13.81
C ARG A 387 -18.28 7.94 13.44
N HIS A 388 -18.60 6.75 12.95
CA HIS A 388 -17.62 5.68 12.73
C HIS A 388 -17.18 5.51 11.27
N ALA A 389 -17.97 6.02 10.32
CA ALA A 389 -17.78 5.88 8.88
C ALA A 389 -18.36 7.11 8.16
N ALA A 390 -17.92 8.32 8.53
CA ALA A 390 -18.50 9.58 8.08
C ALA A 390 -18.52 9.74 6.56
N ARG A 391 -17.48 9.26 5.87
CA ARG A 391 -17.35 9.33 4.41
C ARG A 391 -18.27 8.33 3.71
N GLU A 392 -18.42 7.14 4.28
CA GLU A 392 -19.19 6.03 3.69
C GLU A 392 -20.68 6.10 4.07
N ALA A 393 -21.00 6.75 5.19
CA ALA A 393 -22.37 6.98 5.66
C ALA A 393 -23.22 7.77 4.65
N GLU A 394 -22.60 8.53 3.74
CA GLU A 394 -23.30 9.24 2.66
C GLU A 394 -23.83 8.31 1.56
N HIS A 395 -23.24 7.11 1.42
CA HIS A 395 -23.59 6.13 0.38
C HIS A 395 -24.28 4.87 0.92
N ILE A 396 -24.47 4.79 2.23
CA ILE A 396 -25.15 3.67 2.92
C ILE A 396 -26.55 4.12 3.36
N ARG A 397 -27.57 3.45 2.84
CA ARG A 397 -28.96 3.58 3.29
C ARG A 397 -29.26 2.53 4.35
N VAL A 398 -29.80 3.01 5.47
CA VAL A 398 -30.24 2.18 6.60
C VAL A 398 -31.76 2.19 6.67
N SER A 399 -32.37 1.02 6.75
CA SER A 399 -33.78 0.84 7.08
C SER A 399 -33.90 0.00 8.35
N VAL A 400 -34.87 0.31 9.21
CA VAL A 400 -35.11 -0.42 10.46
C VAL A 400 -36.58 -0.80 10.52
N ASP A 401 -36.84 -2.09 10.72
CA ASP A 401 -38.18 -2.63 10.98
C ASP A 401 -38.12 -3.49 12.26
N GLY A 402 -38.70 -2.98 13.35
CA GLY A 402 -38.56 -3.58 14.68
C GLY A 402 -37.10 -3.66 15.13
N GLY A 403 -36.61 -4.87 15.39
CA GLY A 403 -35.20 -5.15 15.73
C GLY A 403 -34.32 -5.48 14.53
N THR A 404 -34.87 -5.45 13.31
CA THR A 404 -34.16 -5.83 12.08
C THR A 404 -33.66 -4.59 11.36
N VAL A 405 -32.35 -4.51 11.14
CA VAL A 405 -31.70 -3.43 10.40
C VAL A 405 -31.30 -3.95 9.02
N THR A 406 -31.65 -3.23 7.98
CA THR A 406 -31.20 -3.52 6.61
C THR A 406 -30.22 -2.44 6.15
N LEU A 407 -29.02 -2.85 5.79
CA LEU A 407 -27.97 -1.99 5.21
C LEU A 407 -27.92 -2.21 3.70
N SER A 408 -27.97 -1.13 2.92
CA SER A 408 -27.90 -1.18 1.45
C SER A 408 -27.08 0.00 0.92
N GLY A 409 -26.38 -0.16 -0.20
CA GLY A 409 -25.50 0.87 -0.74
C GLY A 409 -24.17 0.32 -1.23
N HIS A 410 -23.21 1.21 -1.43
CA HIS A 410 -21.87 0.87 -1.92
C HIS A 410 -20.80 1.17 -0.87
N VAL A 411 -19.79 0.31 -0.76
CA VAL A 411 -18.59 0.46 0.06
C VAL A 411 -17.35 0.15 -0.76
N GLY A 412 -16.18 0.69 -0.42
CA GLY A 412 -14.94 0.54 -1.16
C GLY A 412 -14.13 -0.73 -0.84
N SER A 413 -14.43 -1.39 0.28
CA SER A 413 -13.71 -2.58 0.73
C SER A 413 -14.56 -3.51 1.61
N ALA A 414 -14.11 -4.75 1.77
CA ALA A 414 -14.71 -5.70 2.72
C ALA A 414 -14.60 -5.21 4.18
N SER A 415 -13.51 -4.52 4.54
CA SER A 415 -13.34 -3.93 5.86
C SER A 415 -14.37 -2.84 6.17
N GLU A 416 -14.67 -1.96 5.21
CA GLU A 416 -15.72 -0.95 5.36
C GLU A 416 -17.10 -1.59 5.51
N ARG A 417 -17.37 -2.65 4.74
CA ARG A 417 -18.60 -3.44 4.89
C ARG A 417 -18.73 -3.99 6.32
N ARG A 418 -17.64 -4.55 6.87
CA ARG A 418 -17.61 -5.02 8.27
C ARG A 418 -17.85 -3.87 9.24
N ALA A 419 -17.19 -2.74 9.07
CA ALA A 419 -17.35 -1.58 9.93
C ALA A 419 -18.81 -1.07 9.96
N ALA A 420 -19.45 -0.99 8.79
CA ALA A 420 -20.86 -0.59 8.69
C ALA A 420 -21.79 -1.57 9.43
N LYS A 421 -21.55 -2.88 9.31
CA LYS A 421 -22.31 -3.91 10.05
C LYS A 421 -22.07 -3.81 11.55
N GLY A 422 -20.83 -3.64 11.98
CA GLY A 422 -20.47 -3.49 13.40
C GLY A 422 -21.15 -2.27 14.02
N ALA A 423 -21.20 -1.15 13.29
CA ALA A 423 -21.92 0.05 13.70
C ALA A 423 -23.43 -0.19 13.83
N ALA A 424 -24.04 -0.92 12.89
CA ALA A 424 -25.45 -1.30 12.98
C ALA A 424 -25.73 -2.22 14.18
N TRP A 425 -24.91 -3.24 14.40
CA TRP A 425 -25.02 -4.13 15.55
C TRP A 425 -24.80 -3.42 16.89
N SER A 426 -24.00 -2.35 16.91
CA SER A 426 -23.74 -1.58 18.14
C SER A 426 -24.94 -0.75 18.60
N ALA A 427 -25.98 -0.61 17.77
CA ALA A 427 -27.15 0.16 18.13
C ALA A 427 -28.10 -0.61 19.09
N PRO A 428 -28.61 0.04 20.16
CA PRO A 428 -29.56 -0.59 21.06
C PRO A 428 -30.84 -1.08 20.38
N GLY A 429 -31.23 -2.32 20.68
CA GLY A 429 -32.46 -2.92 20.15
C GLY A 429 -32.31 -3.68 18.84
N VAL A 430 -31.11 -3.70 18.24
CA VAL A 430 -30.84 -4.46 17.02
C VAL A 430 -30.67 -5.94 17.36
N THR A 431 -31.51 -6.77 16.77
CA THR A 431 -31.53 -8.23 16.93
C THR A 431 -31.10 -8.96 15.67
N GLN A 432 -31.22 -8.30 14.51
CA GLN A 432 -30.83 -8.86 13.22
C GLN A 432 -30.31 -7.74 12.30
N VAL A 433 -29.22 -8.02 11.57
CA VAL A 433 -28.72 -7.15 10.50
C VAL A 433 -28.73 -7.90 9.18
N ILE A 434 -29.49 -7.36 8.22
CA ILE A 434 -29.54 -7.80 6.82
C ILE A 434 -28.58 -6.93 6.01
N ASP A 435 -27.67 -7.59 5.29
CA ASP A 435 -26.54 -6.96 4.62
C ASP A 435 -26.72 -7.07 3.10
N HIS A 436 -27.13 -5.95 2.49
CA HIS A 436 -27.22 -5.74 1.03
C HIS A 436 -26.19 -4.71 0.55
N LEU A 437 -25.08 -4.54 1.27
CA LEU A 437 -23.99 -3.67 0.84
C LEU A 437 -23.23 -4.34 -0.32
N GLN A 438 -22.93 -3.54 -1.35
CA GLN A 438 -22.12 -3.96 -2.48
C GLN A 438 -20.75 -3.32 -2.40
N ILE A 439 -19.70 -4.08 -2.66
CA ILE A 439 -18.34 -3.53 -2.76
C ILE A 439 -18.20 -2.97 -4.17
N ALA A 440 -18.03 -1.65 -4.28
CA ALA A 440 -17.82 -0.96 -5.56
C ALA A 440 -16.54 -1.49 -6.22
N PRO A 441 -16.56 -1.76 -7.54
CA PRO A 441 -15.45 -2.39 -8.24
C PRO A 441 -14.27 -1.45 -8.53
#